data_AF-A0A1F8V998-F1
#
_entry.id   AF-A0A1F8V998-F1
#
_cell.length_a   1.000
_cell.length_b   1.000
_cell.length_c   1.000
_cell.angle_alpha   90.00
_cell.angle_beta   90.00
_cell.angle_gamma   90.00
#
_symmetry.space_group_name_H-M   'P 1'
#
loop_
_entity.id
_entity.type
_entity.pdbx_description
1 polymer ?
#
loop_
_entity_poly.entity_id
_entity_poly.type
_entity_poly.pdbx_seq_one_letter_code
_entity_poly.pdbx_strand_id
1 'polypeptide(L)'
;MTPIGKNIVVIDEKGNKYEATYPKRAKGLVKNGRARFVDENTICLACPPNKILEEQTMNDNINNTEIKKTEPIAQTATQQSLTLEYVLQRIDMIHMDSQHIHEAISMMGAMAVNESPNGGFGDQAKAEAVAAAVQSRETTNQQLLKLYEKMYDDLKGPSETKQAELLLSDKSVIQACINAISDNCDEDDVADKVTSVYGMYETTRRQIAEMIFAQRQ
;
A
#
# COMPACT_ATOMS: atom_id res chain seq x y z
N MET A 1 4.15 63.09 12.55
CA MET A 1 3.91 61.71 12.07
C MET A 1 2.46 61.37 12.37
N THR A 2 1.62 61.24 11.35
CA THR A 2 0.26 60.70 11.52
C THR A 2 0.36 59.20 11.84
N PRO A 3 -0.33 58.69 12.87
CA PRO A 3 -0.30 57.25 13.18
C PRO A 3 -0.87 56.46 12.00
N ILE A 4 -0.13 55.46 11.52
CA ILE A 4 -0.59 54.57 10.46
C ILE A 4 -1.66 53.65 11.04
N GLY A 5 -2.91 53.90 10.69
CA GLY A 5 -4.05 53.07 11.06
C GLY A 5 -4.07 51.72 10.32
N LYS A 6 -4.77 50.75 10.90
CA LYS A 6 -5.14 49.48 10.25
C LYS A 6 -6.25 49.75 9.22
N ASN A 7 -5.86 50.20 8.03
CA ASN A 7 -6.81 50.68 7.00
C ASN A 7 -7.05 49.69 5.86
N ILE A 8 -6.52 48.46 5.95
CA ILE A 8 -6.73 47.42 4.94
C ILE A 8 -7.61 46.31 5.53
N VAL A 9 -8.73 46.02 4.87
CA VAL A 9 -9.63 44.92 5.25
C VAL A 9 -9.06 43.60 4.73
N VAL A 10 -9.12 42.55 5.55
CA VAL A 10 -8.66 41.21 5.19
C VAL A 10 -9.87 40.28 5.11
N ILE A 11 -10.03 39.58 3.99
CA ILE A 11 -11.12 38.62 3.75
C ILE A 11 -10.56 37.25 3.34
N ASP A 12 -11.40 36.21 3.37
CA ASP A 12 -11.12 34.94 2.68
C ASP A 12 -11.95 34.79 1.39
N GLU A 13 -11.74 33.67 0.69
CA GLU A 13 -12.49 33.32 -0.52
C GLU A 13 -13.97 33.02 -0.26
N LYS A 14 -14.35 32.76 0.99
CA LYS A 14 -15.73 32.52 1.43
C LYS A 14 -16.42 33.82 1.89
N GLY A 15 -15.74 34.97 1.86
CA GLY A 15 -16.26 36.28 2.26
C GLY A 15 -16.20 36.57 3.77
N ASN A 16 -15.53 35.75 4.57
CA ASN A 16 -15.34 36.00 6.00
C ASN A 16 -14.37 37.15 6.22
N LYS A 17 -14.78 38.15 7.00
CA LYS A 17 -13.96 39.32 7.34
C LYS A 17 -13.08 39.03 8.57
N TYR A 18 -11.80 39.36 8.44
CA TYR A 18 -10.80 39.31 9.51
C TYR A 18 -10.48 40.71 10.01
N GLU A 19 -9.63 40.77 11.04
CA GLU A 19 -9.14 42.04 11.58
C GLU A 19 -8.38 42.84 10.51
N ALA A 20 -8.63 44.15 10.47
CA ALA A 20 -7.94 45.04 9.56
C ALA A 20 -6.42 45.03 9.81
N THR A 21 -5.64 45.16 8.73
CA THR A 21 -4.18 45.11 8.77
C THR A 21 -3.55 46.41 8.27
N TYR A 22 -2.24 46.51 8.45
CA TYR A 22 -1.46 47.67 8.03
C TYR A 22 -1.12 47.60 6.53
N PRO A 23 -1.14 48.72 5.79
CA PRO A 23 -0.84 48.74 4.34
C PRO A 23 0.49 48.09 3.95
N LYS A 24 1.54 48.27 4.76
CA LYS A 24 2.85 47.63 4.52
C LYS A 24 2.79 46.11 4.63
N ARG A 25 2.04 45.58 5.61
CA ARG A 25 1.86 44.15 5.83
C ARG A 25 1.01 43.53 4.72
N ALA A 26 -0.05 44.22 4.29
CA ALA A 26 -0.88 43.80 3.16
C ALA A 26 -0.06 43.63 1.88
N LYS A 27 0.77 44.63 1.53
CA LYS A 27 1.69 44.54 0.37
C LYS A 27 2.67 43.36 0.51
N GLY A 28 3.19 43.11 1.71
CA GLY A 28 4.07 41.96 1.97
C GLY A 28 3.36 40.62 1.78
N LEU A 29 2.12 40.48 2.24
CA LEU A 29 1.32 39.27 2.05
C LEU A 29 1.06 38.99 0.56
N VAL A 30 0.74 40.03 -0.21
CA VAL A 30 0.50 39.90 -1.66
C VAL A 30 1.79 39.59 -2.41
N LYS A 31 2.90 40.28 -2.11
CA LYS A 31 4.21 40.01 -2.74
C LYS A 31 4.67 38.57 -2.54
N ASN A 32 4.39 37.99 -1.38
CA ASN A 32 4.76 36.61 -1.04
C ASN A 32 3.71 35.58 -1.50
N GLY A 33 2.70 35.97 -2.29
CA GLY A 33 1.68 35.06 -2.83
C GLY A 33 0.69 34.51 -1.80
N ARG A 34 0.67 35.05 -0.57
CA ARG A 34 -0.20 34.59 0.52
C ARG A 34 -1.58 35.25 0.51
N ALA A 35 -1.72 36.33 -0.26
CA ALA A 35 -2.97 37.06 -0.44
C ALA A 35 -3.04 37.68 -1.84
N ARG A 36 -4.23 38.11 -2.26
CA ARG A 36 -4.47 38.89 -3.49
C ARG A 36 -5.20 40.19 -3.15
N PHE A 37 -4.92 41.28 -3.87
CA PHE A 37 -5.76 42.48 -3.79
C PHE A 37 -7.09 42.20 -4.48
N VAL A 38 -8.18 42.43 -3.75
CA VAL A 38 -9.54 42.42 -4.31
C VAL A 38 -9.97 43.83 -4.66
N ASP A 39 -9.53 44.81 -3.85
CA ASP A 39 -9.79 46.23 -4.04
C ASP A 39 -8.62 47.05 -3.45
N GLU A 40 -8.60 48.38 -3.65
CA GLU A 40 -7.52 49.27 -3.22
C GLU A 40 -7.23 49.17 -1.70
N ASN A 41 -8.27 48.93 -0.90
CA ASN A 41 -8.20 48.79 0.55
C ASN A 41 -8.56 47.38 1.07
N THR A 42 -8.63 46.36 0.21
CA THR A 42 -9.08 45.01 0.60
C THR A 42 -8.20 43.92 0.01
N ILE A 43 -7.73 43.00 0.87
CA ILE A 43 -6.97 41.82 0.47
C ILE A 43 -7.71 40.52 0.82
N CYS A 44 -7.58 39.50 -0.02
CA CYS A 44 -8.09 38.15 0.22
C CYS A 44 -6.95 37.18 0.50
N LEU A 45 -7.01 36.43 1.61
CA LEU A 45 -6.06 35.38 1.95
C LEU A 45 -6.25 34.15 1.04
N ALA A 46 -5.14 33.60 0.53
CA ALA A 46 -5.17 32.39 -0.30
C ALA A 46 -5.36 31.11 0.54
N CYS A 47 -4.92 31.12 1.79
CA CYS A 47 -5.13 30.04 2.75
C CYS A 47 -5.57 30.65 4.08
N PRO A 48 -6.89 30.71 4.36
CA PRO A 48 -7.41 31.27 5.60
C PRO A 48 -7.07 30.35 6.78
N PRO A 49 -6.75 30.90 7.96
CA PRO A 49 -6.51 30.07 9.15
C PRO A 49 -7.80 29.35 9.57
N ASN A 50 -7.71 28.02 9.73
CA ASN A 50 -8.81 27.19 10.22
C ASN A 50 -9.10 27.55 11.69
N LYS A 51 -10.23 28.20 11.97
CA LYS A 51 -10.67 28.60 13.32
C LYS A 51 -10.95 27.44 14.29
N ILE A 52 -10.80 26.18 13.87
CA ILE A 52 -11.24 24.99 14.62
C ILE A 52 -10.07 24.36 15.42
N LEU A 53 -8.84 24.87 15.33
CA LEU A 53 -7.66 24.17 15.84
C LEU A 53 -7.06 24.66 17.17
N GLU A 54 -7.70 25.62 17.88
CA GLU A 54 -7.07 26.24 19.06
C GLU A 54 -7.92 26.25 20.34
N GLU A 55 -8.89 25.35 20.49
CA GLU A 55 -9.52 25.05 21.79
C GLU A 55 -9.90 23.56 21.89
N GLN A 56 -8.91 22.67 22.03
CA GLN A 56 -9.11 21.40 22.74
C GLN A 56 -7.78 20.97 23.39
N THR A 57 -7.73 21.28 24.66
CA THR A 57 -6.76 21.00 25.72
C THR A 57 -6.12 19.61 25.69
N MET A 58 -4.83 19.58 26.05
CA MET A 58 -4.15 18.44 26.68
C MET A 58 -5.06 17.83 27.77
N ASN A 59 -5.45 16.56 27.64
CA ASN A 59 -5.86 15.75 28.79
C ASN A 59 -5.57 14.27 28.50
N ASP A 60 -4.76 13.68 29.38
CA ASP A 60 -4.31 12.30 29.37
C ASP A 60 -5.44 11.30 29.68
N ASN A 61 -5.33 10.10 29.09
CA ASN A 61 -5.92 8.80 29.44
C ASN A 61 -7.39 8.73 29.91
N ILE A 62 -8.22 7.97 29.18
CA ILE A 62 -8.94 6.77 29.68
C ILE A 62 -9.79 6.13 28.55
N ASN A 63 -9.81 4.80 28.62
CA ASN A 63 -10.43 3.78 27.77
C ASN A 63 -11.91 3.95 27.36
N ASN A 64 -12.13 3.51 26.10
CA ASN A 64 -13.24 2.69 25.58
C ASN A 64 -14.63 3.28 25.28
N THR A 65 -15.21 2.70 24.21
CA THR A 65 -16.61 2.65 23.75
C THR A 65 -17.16 3.77 22.85
N GLU A 66 -17.35 3.36 21.58
CA GLU A 66 -18.40 3.65 20.60
C GLU A 66 -19.38 4.83 20.85
N ILE A 67 -19.60 5.68 19.84
CA ILE A 67 -20.86 5.77 19.05
C ILE A 67 -20.84 6.97 18.07
N LYS A 68 -21.26 6.64 16.84
CA LYS A 68 -21.61 7.45 15.67
C LYS A 68 -22.25 8.82 15.92
N LYS A 69 -21.92 9.78 15.02
CA LYS A 69 -22.82 10.65 14.19
C LYS A 69 -22.04 11.90 13.75
N THR A 70 -22.15 12.50 12.58
CA THR A 70 -22.79 12.25 11.28
C THR A 70 -22.27 13.38 10.38
N GLU A 71 -21.78 13.03 9.20
CA GLU A 71 -21.47 13.93 8.08
C GLU A 71 -22.63 14.89 7.73
N PRO A 72 -22.33 16.07 7.15
CA PRO A 72 -23.03 16.43 5.93
C PRO A 72 -22.05 16.56 4.76
N ILE A 73 -22.17 15.55 3.92
CA ILE A 73 -21.83 15.44 2.50
C ILE A 73 -21.68 16.81 1.81
N ALA A 74 -20.44 17.17 1.49
CA ALA A 74 -20.14 18.08 0.39
C ALA A 74 -19.03 17.46 -0.46
N GLN A 75 -19.41 17.12 -1.69
CA GLN A 75 -18.54 16.57 -2.73
C GLN A 75 -17.32 17.47 -2.93
N THR A 76 -16.17 17.03 -2.44
CA THR A 76 -14.88 17.54 -2.89
C THR A 76 -14.05 16.33 -3.31
N ALA A 77 -13.58 16.36 -4.55
CA ALA A 77 -12.53 15.49 -5.05
C ALA A 77 -11.30 15.62 -4.13
N THR A 78 -11.24 14.77 -3.12
CA THR A 78 -10.15 14.72 -2.17
C THR A 78 -9.05 13.88 -2.78
N GLN A 79 -7.84 14.45 -2.83
CA GLN A 79 -6.62 13.67 -2.89
C GLN A 79 -6.65 12.71 -1.70
N GLN A 80 -7.14 11.49 -1.95
CA GLN A 80 -7.09 10.43 -0.97
C GLN A 80 -5.60 10.16 -0.77
N SER A 81 -5.08 10.54 0.39
CA SER A 81 -3.84 9.93 0.87
C SER A 81 -4.05 8.43 0.76
N LEU A 82 -3.27 7.76 -0.08
CA LEU A 82 -3.31 6.31 -0.28
C LEU A 82 -2.93 5.65 1.04
N THR A 83 -3.92 5.45 1.91
CA THR A 83 -3.77 4.75 3.18
C THR A 83 -3.86 3.25 2.95
N LEU A 84 -3.22 2.47 3.81
CA LEU A 84 -3.33 1.00 3.77
C LEU A 84 -4.79 0.56 3.87
N GLU A 85 -5.57 1.24 4.70
CA GLU A 85 -7.01 1.01 4.86
C GLU A 85 -7.78 1.23 3.55
N TYR A 86 -7.43 2.26 2.77
CA TYR A 86 -8.02 2.50 1.46
C TYR A 86 -7.68 1.39 0.46
N VAL A 87 -6.44 0.89 0.49
CA VAL A 87 -6.02 -0.22 -0.40
C VAL A 87 -6.76 -1.51 -0.05
N LEU A 88 -6.86 -1.86 1.24
CA LEU A 88 -7.59 -3.05 1.70
C LEU A 88 -9.08 -2.94 1.39
N GLN A 89 -9.70 -1.79 1.64
CA GLN A 89 -11.09 -1.54 1.27
C GLN A 89 -11.29 -1.70 -0.24
N ARG A 90 -10.34 -1.22 -1.07
CA ARG A 90 -10.44 -1.36 -2.52
C ARG A 90 -10.32 -2.81 -2.98
N ILE A 91 -9.50 -3.62 -2.29
CA ILE A 91 -9.40 -5.06 -2.51
C ILE A 91 -10.73 -5.76 -2.17
N ASP A 92 -11.35 -5.41 -1.05
CA ASP A 92 -12.67 -5.95 -0.66
C ASP A 92 -13.75 -5.59 -1.68
N MET A 93 -13.72 -4.37 -2.21
CA MET A 93 -14.63 -3.97 -3.29
C MET A 93 -14.44 -4.84 -4.54
N ILE A 94 -13.21 -5.12 -4.95
CA ILE A 94 -12.92 -5.99 -6.11
C ILE A 94 -13.33 -7.43 -5.83
N HIS A 95 -13.16 -7.93 -4.61
CA HIS A 95 -13.59 -9.26 -4.22
C HIS A 95 -15.12 -9.40 -4.27
N MET A 96 -15.84 -8.40 -3.75
CA MET A 96 -17.31 -8.35 -3.71
C MET A 96 -17.93 -8.09 -5.08
N ASP A 97 -17.23 -7.40 -5.99
CA ASP A 97 -17.70 -7.10 -7.34
C ASP A 97 -17.62 -8.34 -8.26
N SER A 98 -18.53 -9.29 -8.03
CA SER A 98 -18.71 -10.47 -8.88
C SER A 98 -20.00 -10.41 -9.71
N GLN A 99 -20.83 -9.38 -9.51
CA GLN A 99 -22.14 -9.27 -10.17
C GLN A 99 -22.00 -9.10 -11.69
N HIS A 100 -21.10 -8.22 -12.13
CA HIS A 100 -20.88 -7.97 -13.56
C HIS A 100 -20.43 -9.23 -14.32
N ILE A 101 -19.70 -10.14 -13.68
CA ILE A 101 -19.25 -11.40 -14.28
C ILE A 101 -20.42 -12.40 -14.40
N HIS A 102 -21.23 -12.53 -13.37
CA HIS A 102 -22.42 -13.38 -13.43
C HIS A 102 -23.42 -12.87 -14.48
N GLU A 103 -23.59 -11.55 -14.58
CA GLU A 103 -24.38 -10.91 -15.63
C GLU A 103 -23.79 -11.17 -17.02
N ALA A 104 -22.48 -11.02 -17.20
CA ALA A 104 -21.81 -11.30 -18.47
C ALA A 104 -21.96 -12.78 -18.88
N ILE A 105 -21.78 -13.72 -17.95
CA ILE A 105 -21.97 -15.16 -18.20
C ILE A 105 -23.44 -15.46 -18.53
N SER A 106 -24.38 -14.84 -17.82
CA SER A 106 -25.82 -15.01 -18.07
C SER A 106 -26.22 -14.46 -19.45
N MET A 107 -25.74 -13.25 -19.81
CA MET A 107 -25.94 -12.66 -21.13
C MET A 107 -25.35 -13.54 -22.23
N MET A 108 -24.11 -14.03 -22.07
CA MET A 108 -23.52 -14.97 -23.02
C MET A 108 -24.39 -16.22 -23.17
N GLY A 109 -24.87 -16.78 -22.05
CA GLY A 109 -25.80 -17.91 -22.01
C GLY A 109 -27.10 -17.68 -22.79
N ALA A 110 -27.63 -16.46 -22.76
CA ALA A 110 -28.86 -16.06 -23.46
C ALA A 110 -28.68 -15.71 -24.95
N MET A 111 -27.44 -15.53 -25.43
CA MET A 111 -27.19 -15.27 -26.85
C MET A 111 -27.59 -16.48 -27.71
N ALA A 112 -28.45 -16.26 -28.69
CA ALA A 112 -28.79 -17.27 -29.70
C ALA A 112 -27.55 -17.59 -30.54
N VAL A 113 -27.24 -18.87 -30.67
CA VAL A 113 -26.13 -19.31 -31.50
C VAL A 113 -26.59 -19.33 -32.95
N ASN A 114 -25.81 -18.71 -33.82
CA ASN A 114 -26.12 -18.65 -35.24
C ASN A 114 -25.88 -20.04 -35.82
N GLU A 115 -26.93 -20.86 -35.90
CA GLU A 115 -26.91 -22.17 -36.54
C GLU A 115 -26.71 -21.98 -38.05
N SER A 116 -25.45 -21.92 -38.47
CA SER A 116 -25.13 -22.02 -39.89
C SER A 116 -25.44 -23.46 -40.35
N PRO A 117 -26.13 -23.64 -41.50
CA PRO A 117 -26.47 -24.97 -42.04
C PRO A 117 -25.27 -25.90 -42.27
N ASN A 118 -24.05 -25.36 -42.30
CA ASN A 118 -22.80 -26.09 -42.49
C ASN A 118 -22.06 -26.43 -41.18
N GLY A 119 -22.71 -26.35 -40.02
CA GLY A 119 -22.09 -26.67 -38.72
C GLY A 119 -21.25 -25.50 -38.19
N GLY A 120 -21.91 -24.45 -37.69
CA GLY A 120 -21.23 -23.27 -37.15
C GLY A 120 -20.54 -23.55 -35.79
N PHE A 121 -19.32 -23.04 -35.62
CA PHE A 121 -18.54 -23.09 -34.37
C PHE A 121 -19.10 -22.20 -33.23
N GLY A 122 -20.31 -21.66 -33.38
CA GLY A 122 -20.85 -20.65 -32.46
C GLY A 122 -21.08 -21.17 -31.05
N ASP A 123 -21.50 -22.43 -30.89
CA ASP A 123 -21.68 -23.06 -29.59
C ASP A 123 -20.33 -23.28 -28.88
N GLN A 124 -19.33 -23.70 -29.65
CA GLN A 124 -17.97 -23.92 -29.14
C GLN A 124 -17.33 -22.60 -28.70
N ALA A 125 -17.39 -21.56 -29.54
CA ALA A 125 -16.83 -20.25 -29.21
C ALA A 125 -17.50 -19.63 -27.97
N LYS A 126 -18.81 -19.86 -27.80
CA LYS A 126 -19.56 -19.42 -26.61
C LYS A 126 -19.13 -20.20 -25.35
N ALA A 127 -19.00 -21.51 -25.44
CA ALA A 127 -18.50 -22.33 -24.33
C ALA A 127 -17.07 -21.94 -23.92
N GLU A 128 -16.20 -21.69 -24.91
CA GLU A 128 -14.83 -21.21 -24.69
C GLU A 128 -14.80 -19.83 -24.02
N ALA A 129 -15.64 -18.89 -24.46
CA ALA A 129 -15.73 -17.57 -23.84
C ALA A 129 -16.18 -17.63 -22.37
N VAL A 130 -17.18 -18.47 -22.05
CA VAL A 130 -17.62 -18.71 -20.66
C VAL A 130 -16.50 -19.36 -19.84
N ALA A 131 -15.84 -20.39 -20.38
CA ALA A 131 -14.73 -21.05 -19.70
C ALA A 131 -13.58 -20.08 -19.40
N ALA A 132 -13.21 -19.23 -20.36
CA ALA A 132 -12.18 -18.22 -20.20
C ALA A 132 -12.56 -17.16 -19.13
N ALA A 133 -13.83 -16.74 -19.09
CA ALA A 133 -14.31 -15.82 -18.07
C ALA A 133 -14.22 -16.43 -16.66
N VAL A 134 -14.63 -17.68 -16.50
CA VAL A 134 -14.54 -18.40 -15.21
C VAL A 134 -13.08 -18.61 -14.80
N GLN A 135 -12.22 -19.02 -15.72
CA GLN A 135 -10.79 -19.22 -15.46
C GLN A 135 -10.09 -17.92 -15.05
N SER A 136 -10.41 -16.82 -15.72
CA SER A 136 -9.88 -15.49 -15.37
C SER A 136 -10.30 -15.08 -13.97
N ARG A 137 -11.57 -15.34 -13.61
CA ARG A 137 -12.10 -15.03 -12.27
C ARG A 137 -11.43 -15.85 -11.18
N GLU A 138 -11.26 -17.15 -11.42
CA GLU A 138 -10.56 -18.04 -10.48
C GLU A 138 -9.09 -17.65 -10.33
N THR A 139 -8.44 -17.21 -11.41
CA THR A 139 -7.07 -16.68 -11.36
C THR A 139 -6.98 -15.46 -10.44
N THR A 140 -7.93 -14.52 -10.51
CA THR A 140 -7.99 -13.37 -9.59
C THR A 140 -8.16 -13.82 -8.14
N ASN A 141 -9.02 -14.82 -7.87
CA ASN A 141 -9.21 -15.35 -6.52
C ASN A 141 -7.92 -15.99 -5.98
N GLN A 142 -7.22 -16.77 -6.80
CA GLN A 142 -5.94 -17.36 -6.42
C GLN A 142 -4.88 -16.28 -6.12
N GLN A 143 -4.85 -15.18 -6.87
CA GLN A 143 -3.96 -14.05 -6.59
C GLN A 143 -4.32 -13.37 -5.26
N LEU A 144 -5.60 -13.23 -4.96
CA LEU A 144 -6.07 -12.65 -3.69
C LEU A 144 -5.71 -13.54 -2.49
N LEU A 145 -5.89 -14.85 -2.60
CA LEU A 145 -5.50 -15.80 -1.56
C LEU A 145 -3.99 -15.74 -1.29
N LYS A 146 -3.15 -15.65 -2.34
CA LYS A 146 -1.70 -15.48 -2.19
C LYS A 146 -1.34 -14.18 -1.46
N LEU A 147 -2.07 -13.10 -1.71
CA LEU A 147 -1.88 -11.85 -0.99
C LEU A 147 -2.22 -12.02 0.50
N TYR A 148 -3.34 -12.66 0.82
CA TYR A 148 -3.72 -12.93 2.22
C TYR A 148 -2.73 -13.84 2.93
N GLU A 149 -2.23 -14.88 2.27
CA GLU A 149 -1.18 -15.75 2.82
C GLU A 149 0.09 -14.93 3.15
N LYS A 150 0.50 -14.04 2.24
CA LYS A 150 1.65 -13.16 2.48
C LYS A 150 1.42 -12.20 3.65
N MET A 151 0.26 -11.57 3.73
CA MET A 151 -0.08 -10.68 4.85
C MET A 151 -0.11 -11.44 6.19
N TYR A 152 -0.62 -12.67 6.17
CA TYR A 152 -0.63 -13.54 7.34
C TYR A 152 0.80 -13.90 7.79
N ASP A 153 1.66 -14.29 6.85
CA ASP A 153 3.09 -14.57 7.09
C ASP A 153 3.81 -13.33 7.66
N ASP A 154 3.54 -12.14 7.11
CA ASP A 154 4.13 -10.88 7.58
C ASP A 154 3.70 -10.57 9.03
N LEU A 155 2.44 -10.85 9.39
CA LEU A 155 1.91 -10.64 10.75
C LEU A 155 2.41 -11.68 11.76
N LYS A 156 2.57 -12.94 11.35
CA LYS A 156 3.14 -14.00 12.21
C LYS A 156 4.64 -13.88 12.40
N GLY A 157 5.31 -13.05 11.58
CA GLY A 157 6.76 -13.04 11.46
C GLY A 157 7.27 -14.27 10.69
N PRO A 158 8.52 -14.25 10.21
CA PRO A 158 9.06 -15.40 9.52
C PRO A 158 9.07 -16.56 10.52
N SER A 159 8.32 -17.63 10.19
CA SER A 159 8.31 -18.86 10.98
C SER A 159 9.76 -19.23 11.34
N GLU A 160 9.99 -19.71 12.56
CA GLU A 160 11.34 -20.09 13.01
C GLU A 160 12.06 -21.00 12.00
N THR A 161 11.31 -21.76 11.19
CA THR A 161 11.82 -22.48 10.02
C THR A 161 12.39 -21.62 8.91
N LYS A 162 11.70 -20.57 8.47
CA LYS A 162 12.19 -19.70 7.38
C LYS A 162 13.44 -18.94 7.85
N GLN A 163 13.50 -18.56 9.13
CA GLN A 163 14.70 -17.94 9.70
C GLN A 163 15.87 -18.92 9.79
N ALA A 164 15.62 -20.13 10.29
CA ALA A 164 16.66 -21.15 10.37
C ALA A 164 17.12 -21.61 8.97
N GLU A 165 16.22 -21.74 8.00
CA GLU A 165 16.54 -22.06 6.61
C GLU A 165 17.35 -20.95 5.94
N LEU A 166 17.01 -19.68 6.19
CA LEU A 166 17.79 -18.54 5.71
C LEU A 166 19.20 -18.52 6.34
N LEU A 167 19.31 -18.76 7.65
CA LEU A 167 20.60 -18.86 8.35
C LEU A 167 21.43 -20.06 7.89
N LEU A 168 20.80 -21.20 7.59
CA LEU A 168 21.45 -22.40 7.03
C LEU A 168 21.78 -22.26 5.53
N SER A 169 21.24 -21.24 4.85
CA SER A 169 21.53 -20.92 3.46
C SER A 169 22.69 -19.91 3.30
N ASP A 170 23.10 -19.24 4.39
CA ASP A 170 24.22 -18.31 4.37
C ASP A 170 25.56 -19.06 4.26
N LYS A 171 26.12 -19.05 3.05
CA LYS A 171 27.42 -19.69 2.73
C LYS A 171 28.62 -18.75 2.91
N SER A 172 28.42 -17.52 3.41
CA SER A 172 29.48 -16.51 3.49
C SER A 172 30.69 -16.98 4.32
N VAL A 173 30.43 -17.65 5.44
CA VAL A 173 31.47 -18.17 6.34
C VAL A 173 32.29 -19.27 5.66
N ILE A 174 31.63 -20.19 4.94
CA ILE A 174 32.32 -21.25 4.19
C ILE A 174 33.17 -20.64 3.09
N GLN A 175 32.63 -19.66 2.36
CA GLN A 175 33.35 -19.00 1.29
C GLN A 175 34.59 -18.27 1.81
N ALA A 176 34.50 -17.61 2.97
CA ALA A 176 35.65 -17.00 3.63
C ALA A 176 36.71 -18.05 4.05
N CYS A 177 36.29 -19.20 4.58
CA CYS A 177 37.19 -20.30 4.90
C CYS A 177 37.87 -20.89 3.66
N ILE A 178 37.13 -21.09 2.56
CA ILE A 178 37.67 -21.57 1.29
C ILE A 178 38.72 -20.60 0.78
N ASN A 179 38.41 -19.31 0.73
CA ASN A 179 39.34 -18.28 0.27
C ASN A 179 40.62 -18.27 1.13
N ALA A 180 40.49 -18.36 2.47
CA ALA A 180 41.63 -18.42 3.38
C ALA A 180 42.50 -19.69 3.20
N ILE A 181 41.91 -20.82 2.83
CA ILE A 181 42.65 -22.06 2.54
C ILE A 181 43.38 -21.93 1.20
N SER A 182 42.70 -21.40 0.17
CA SER A 182 43.30 -21.13 -1.14
C SER A 182 44.47 -20.15 -1.06
N ASP A 183 44.43 -19.17 -0.15
CA ASP A 183 45.51 -18.20 0.04
C ASP A 183 46.76 -18.78 0.76
N ASN A 184 46.64 -19.93 1.44
CA ASN A 184 47.68 -20.45 2.36
C ASN A 184 48.14 -21.90 2.07
N CYS A 185 47.64 -22.55 1.02
CA CYS A 185 47.95 -23.95 0.71
C CYS A 185 48.25 -24.15 -0.79
N ASP A 186 49.07 -25.15 -1.11
CA ASP A 186 49.35 -25.57 -2.49
C ASP A 186 48.10 -26.21 -3.15
N GLU A 187 47.96 -26.09 -4.47
CA GLU A 187 46.72 -26.45 -5.22
C GLU A 187 46.21 -27.88 -4.94
N ASP A 188 47.10 -28.86 -4.81
CA ASP A 188 46.74 -30.26 -4.54
C ASP A 188 46.20 -30.47 -3.11
N ASP A 189 46.70 -29.70 -2.13
CA ASP A 189 46.29 -29.75 -0.72
C ASP A 189 44.99 -28.96 -0.44
N VAL A 190 44.71 -27.95 -1.27
CA VAL A 190 43.51 -27.10 -1.18
C VAL A 190 42.25 -27.93 -1.47
N ALA A 191 42.29 -28.78 -2.50
CA ALA A 191 41.12 -29.55 -2.94
C ALA A 191 40.62 -30.51 -1.84
N ASP A 192 41.53 -31.23 -1.18
CA ASP A 192 41.19 -32.17 -0.10
C ASP A 192 40.65 -31.44 1.14
N LYS A 193 41.27 -30.32 1.52
CA LYS A 193 40.83 -29.52 2.68
C LYS A 193 39.49 -28.84 2.44
N VAL A 194 39.26 -28.28 1.25
CA VAL A 194 37.97 -27.66 0.88
C VAL A 194 36.86 -28.72 0.86
N THR A 195 37.13 -29.91 0.31
CA THR A 195 36.17 -31.02 0.29
C THR A 195 35.81 -31.48 1.69
N SER A 196 36.81 -31.57 2.59
CA SER A 196 36.60 -31.90 4.00
C SER A 196 35.72 -30.85 4.72
N VAL A 197 36.04 -29.56 4.57
CA VAL A 197 35.27 -28.46 5.18
C VAL A 197 33.83 -28.43 4.68
N TYR A 198 33.62 -28.63 3.38
CA TYR A 198 32.27 -28.68 2.81
C TYR A 198 31.47 -29.89 3.32
N GLY A 199 32.11 -31.06 3.43
CA GLY A 199 31.49 -32.26 3.99
C GLY A 199 31.07 -32.10 5.46
N MET A 200 31.91 -31.46 6.27
CA MET A 200 31.57 -31.13 7.66
C MET A 200 30.38 -30.17 7.74
N TYR A 201 30.38 -29.11 6.92
CA TYR A 201 29.28 -28.15 6.87
C TYR A 201 27.95 -28.82 6.51
N GLU A 202 27.91 -29.64 5.46
CA GLU A 202 26.70 -30.33 5.02
C GLU A 202 26.17 -31.29 6.10
N THR A 203 27.07 -31.97 6.82
CA THR A 203 26.70 -32.87 7.91
C THR A 203 26.06 -32.11 9.07
N THR A 204 26.68 -31.00 9.51
CA THR A 204 26.12 -30.15 10.57
C THR A 204 24.80 -29.51 10.14
N ARG A 205 24.69 -29.05 8.88
CA ARG A 205 23.45 -28.50 8.33
C ARG A 205 22.31 -29.51 8.40
N ARG A 206 22.59 -30.77 8.06
CA ARG A 206 21.61 -31.87 8.13
C ARG A 206 21.15 -32.16 9.56
N GLN A 207 22.08 -32.20 10.52
CA GLN A 207 21.76 -32.42 11.94
C GLN A 207 20.87 -31.31 12.51
N ILE A 208 21.17 -30.04 12.17
CA ILE A 208 20.35 -28.90 12.60
C ILE A 208 18.94 -28.99 11.98
N ALA A 209 18.83 -29.33 10.69
CA ALA A 209 17.54 -29.52 10.04
C ALA A 209 16.70 -30.63 10.68
N GLU A 210 17.33 -31.76 11.04
CA GLU A 210 16.68 -32.87 11.76
C GLU A 210 16.19 -32.43 13.15
N MET A 211 16.98 -31.65 13.90
CA MET A 211 16.56 -31.10 15.20
C MET A 211 15.36 -30.15 15.10
N ILE A 212 15.34 -29.27 14.09
CA ILE A 212 14.22 -28.34 13.86
C ILE A 212 12.93 -29.11 13.54
N PHE A 213 13.03 -30.19 12.77
CA PHE A 213 11.88 -31.03 12.41
C PHE A 213 11.36 -31.86 13.59
N ALA A 214 12.25 -32.31 14.49
CA ALA A 214 11.89 -33.08 15.67
C ALA A 214 11.12 -32.26 16.73
N GLN A 215 11.35 -30.94 16.83
CA GLN A 215 10.62 -30.07 17.77
C GLN A 215 9.17 -29.74 17.36
N ARG A 216 8.68 -30.30 16.24
CA ARG A 216 7.35 -30.03 15.67
C ARG A 216 6.32 -31.15 15.83
N GLN A 217 6.71 -32.31 16.35
CA GLN A 217 5.78 -33.40 16.71
C GLN A 217 5.36 -33.30 18.17
#